data_AF-A0A2V6UQJ7-F1
#
_entry.id   AF-A0A2V6UQJ7-F1
#
_cell.length_a   1.000
_cell.length_b   1.000
_cell.length_c   1.000
_cell.angle_alpha   90.00
_cell.angle_beta   90.00
_cell.angle_gamma   90.00
#
_symmetry.space_group_name_H-M   'P 1'
#
loop_
_entity.id
_entity.type
_entity.pdbx_description
1 polymer ?
#
loop_
_entity_poly.entity_id
_entity_poly.type
_entity_poly.pdbx_seq_one_letter_code
_entity_poly.pdbx_strand_id
1 'polypeptide(L)' 'MLIRNAAPANLRGARPGDAAAIARMANALNRHEAWSPRRFSAAIVRRDAFGRRRAFSVPVALAARR' A
#
# COMPACT_ATOMS: atom_id res chain seq x y z
N MET A 1 -21.37 17.83 4.97
CA MET A 1 -20.16 16.99 4.93
C MET A 1 -19.33 17.31 6.16
N LEU A 2 -19.32 16.44 7.17
CA LEU A 2 -18.49 16.62 8.36
C LEU A 2 -17.07 16.15 8.04
N ILE A 3 -16.10 17.06 7.99
CA ILE A 3 -14.69 16.71 7.91
C ILE A 3 -14.30 16.17 9.28
N ARG A 4 -14.26 14.84 9.42
CA ARG A 4 -13.62 14.20 10.59
C ARG A 4 -12.12 14.35 10.41
N ASN A 5 -11.47 15.08 11.29
CA ASN A 5 -10.00 15.10 11.34
C ASN A 5 -9.52 13.66 11.55
N ALA A 6 -8.72 13.16 10.61
CA ALA A 6 -8.10 11.86 10.73
C ALA A 6 -7.17 11.86 11.96
N ALA A 7 -7.20 10.79 12.74
CA ALA A 7 -6.26 10.62 13.84
C ALA A 7 -4.82 10.70 13.30
N PRO A 8 -3.89 11.29 14.06
CA PRO A 8 -2.49 11.36 13.65
C PRO A 8 -1.95 9.96 13.34
N ALA A 9 -1.22 9.84 12.25
CA ALA A 9 -0.62 8.59 11.81
C ALA A 9 0.88 8.77 11.62
N ASN A 10 1.64 7.77 12.07
CA ASN A 10 3.08 7.75 11.88
C ASN A 10 3.39 7.12 10.52
N LEU A 11 4.17 7.81 9.70
CA LEU A 11 4.63 7.28 8.41
C LEU A 11 5.95 6.54 8.60
N ARG A 12 6.06 5.36 7.98
CA ARG A 12 7.33 4.63 7.85
C ARG A 12 7.51 4.09 6.43
N GLY A 13 8.74 3.79 6.05
CA GLY A 13 8.99 2.98 4.87
C GLY A 13 8.32 1.61 4.97
N ALA A 14 7.74 1.13 3.87
CA ALA A 14 7.26 -0.23 3.77
C ALA A 14 8.40 -1.25 3.91
N ARG A 15 8.06 -2.43 4.42
CA ARG A 15 8.95 -3.58 4.61
C ARG A 15 8.40 -4.78 3.83
N PRO A 16 9.21 -5.82 3.55
CA PRO A 16 8.74 -7.00 2.81
C PRO A 16 7.50 -7.69 3.41
N GLY A 17 7.29 -7.60 4.73
CA GLY A 17 6.10 -8.10 5.40
C GLY A 17 4.80 -7.36 5.04
N ASP A 18 4.89 -6.11 4.59
CA ASP A 18 3.71 -5.30 4.22
C ASP A 18 3.16 -5.64 2.82
N ALA A 19 3.88 -6.47 2.05
CA ALA A 19 3.58 -6.71 0.64
C ALA A 19 2.14 -7.17 0.36
N ALA A 20 1.56 -7.96 1.25
CA ALA A 20 0.17 -8.41 1.11
C ALA A 20 -0.83 -7.26 1.33
N ALA A 21 -0.60 -6.38 2.31
CA ALA A 21 -1.45 -5.23 2.56
C ALA A 21 -1.37 -4.22 1.39
N ILE A 22 -0.17 -3.98 0.88
CA ILE A 22 0.06 -3.11 -0.29
C ILE A 22 -0.67 -3.66 -1.52
N ALA A 23 -0.55 -4.95 -1.81
CA ALA A 23 -1.24 -5.57 -2.94
C ALA A 23 -2.77 -5.45 -2.80
N ARG A 24 -3.33 -5.61 -1.59
CA ARG A 24 -4.76 -5.41 -1.35
C ARG A 24 -5.18 -3.97 -1.61
N MET A 25 -4.43 -3.00 -1.10
CA MET A 25 -4.72 -1.57 -1.27
C MET A 25 -4.65 -1.15 -2.74
N ALA A 26 -3.59 -1.53 -3.46
CA ALA A 26 -3.44 -1.24 -4.89
C ALA A 26 -4.59 -1.83 -5.72
N ASN A 27 -4.99 -3.08 -5.46
CA ASN A 27 -6.12 -3.68 -6.14
C ASN A 27 -7.46 -3.01 -5.78
N ALA A 28 -7.61 -2.50 -4.57
CA ALA A 28 -8.81 -1.76 -4.17
C ALA A 28 -8.89 -0.41 -4.90
N LEU A 29 -7.75 0.29 -5.02
CA LEU A 29 -7.64 1.53 -5.79
C LEU A 29 -7.99 1.30 -7.27
N ASN A 30 -7.39 0.28 -7.89
CA ASN A 30 -7.69 -0.08 -9.28
C ASN A 30 -9.20 -0.27 -9.51
N ARG A 31 -9.87 -1.03 -8.62
CA ARG A 31 -11.34 -1.22 -8.70
C ARG A 31 -12.11 0.09 -8.54
N HIS A 32 -11.70 0.94 -7.61
CA HIS A 32 -12.34 2.22 -7.36
C HIS A 32 -12.22 3.16 -8.57
N GLU A 33 -11.10 3.12 -9.27
CA GLU A 33 -10.83 3.93 -10.46
C GLU A 33 -11.32 3.28 -11.77
N ALA A 34 -12.08 2.18 -11.69
CA ALA A 34 -12.50 1.37 -12.83
C ALA A 34 -11.34 0.93 -13.75
N TRP A 35 -10.12 0.89 -13.21
CA TRP A 35 -8.92 0.37 -13.88
C TRP A 35 -8.82 -1.12 -13.64
N SER A 36 -8.60 -1.89 -14.72
CA SER A 36 -8.51 -3.36 -14.66
C SER A 36 -7.17 -3.90 -15.20
N PRO A 37 -6.02 -3.51 -14.61
CA PRO A 37 -4.74 -4.13 -14.93
C PRO A 37 -4.66 -5.55 -14.31
N ARG A 38 -3.58 -6.29 -14.64
CA ARG A 38 -3.27 -7.55 -13.94
C ARG A 38 -3.25 -7.33 -12.43
N ARG A 39 -3.96 -8.21 -11.71
CA ARG A 39 -4.13 -8.12 -10.25
C ARG A 39 -2.77 -8.20 -9.54
N PHE A 40 -2.51 -7.25 -8.65
CA PHE A 40 -1.33 -7.30 -7.79
C PHE A 40 -1.38 -8.50 -6.85
N SER A 41 -0.24 -9.17 -6.69
CA SER A 41 -0.02 -10.20 -5.67
C SER A 41 1.11 -9.79 -4.73
N ALA A 42 1.16 -10.39 -3.54
CA ALA A 42 2.26 -10.14 -2.61
C ALA A 42 3.63 -10.49 -3.23
N ALA A 43 3.70 -11.50 -4.10
CA ALA A 43 4.93 -11.88 -4.79
C ALA A 43 5.40 -10.78 -5.77
N ILE A 44 4.48 -10.22 -6.56
CA ILE A 44 4.77 -9.09 -7.46
C ILE A 44 5.27 -7.90 -6.65
N VAL A 45 4.57 -7.53 -5.57
CA VAL A 45 5.00 -6.42 -4.71
C VAL A 45 6.37 -6.69 -4.09
N ARG A 46 6.67 -7.90 -3.64
CA ARG A 46 8.00 -8.23 -3.11
C ARG A 46 9.11 -8.04 -4.13
N ARG A 47 8.89 -8.53 -5.36
CA ARG A 47 9.84 -8.38 -6.46
C ARG A 47 10.06 -6.90 -6.79
N ASP A 48 8.99 -6.14 -6.94
CA ASP A 48 9.04 -4.81 -7.55
C ASP A 48 9.33 -3.70 -6.53
N ALA A 49 8.92 -3.85 -5.27
CA ALA A 49 9.18 -2.86 -4.22
C ALA A 49 10.43 -3.15 -3.38
N PHE A 50 10.83 -4.43 -3.28
CA PHE A 50 11.88 -4.86 -2.35
C PHE A 50 12.98 -5.71 -2.99
N GLY A 51 12.87 -6.08 -4.26
CA GLY A 51 13.89 -6.83 -4.98
C GLY A 51 15.15 -6.01 -5.27
N ARG A 52 16.14 -6.65 -5.91
CA ARG A 52 17.43 -6.03 -6.25
C ARG A 52 17.31 -4.83 -7.18
N ARG A 53 16.27 -4.79 -8.04
CA ARG A 53 15.94 -3.68 -8.93
C ARG A 53 14.53 -3.21 -8.62
N ARG A 54 14.41 -2.30 -7.66
CA ARG A 54 13.12 -1.78 -7.21
C ARG A 54 12.53 -0.88 -8.28
N ALA A 55 11.30 -1.17 -8.69
CA ALA A 55 10.53 -0.34 -9.62
C ALA A 55 9.76 0.78 -8.90
N PHE A 56 9.47 0.62 -7.60
CA PHE A 56 8.77 1.63 -6.81
C PHE A 56 9.09 1.52 -5.31
N SER A 57 8.66 2.53 -4.53
CA SER A 57 8.72 2.56 -3.07
C SER A 57 7.36 2.95 -2.49
N VAL A 58 7.04 2.48 -1.28
CA VAL A 58 5.72 2.70 -0.65
C VAL A 58 5.91 3.19 0.80
N PRO A 59 5.32 4.33 1.18
CA PRO A 59 5.16 4.70 2.58
C PRO A 59 3.94 3.98 3.20
N VAL A 60 4.04 3.61 4.48
CA VAL A 60 2.95 3.00 5.26
C VAL A 60 2.59 3.91 6.41
N ALA A 61 1.32 4.27 6.51
CA ALA A 61 0.76 4.94 7.67
C ALA A 61 0.40 3.92 8.75
N LEU A 62 0.93 4.13 9.95
CA LEU A 62 0.57 3.42 11.16
C LEU A 62 -0.46 4.26 11.92
N ALA A 63 -1.65 3.72 12.12
CA ALA A 63 -2.60 4.33 13.04
C ALA A 63 -1.98 4.39 14.43
N ALA A 64 -2.02 5.57 15.07
CA ALA A 64 -1.71 5.67 16.48
C ALA A 64 -2.63 4.70 17.24
N ARG A 65 -2.04 3.76 17.99
CA ARG A 65 -2.81 2.90 18.89
C ARG A 65 -3.56 3.81 19.86
N ARG A 66 -4.89 3.65 19.92
CA ARG A 66 -5.70 4.24 21.00
C ARG A 66 -5.43 3.52 22.31
#